data_AF-A0A089LAV1-F1
#
_entry.id   AF-A0A089LAV1-F1
#
_cell.length_a   1.000
_cell.length_b   1.000
_cell.length_c   1.000
_cell.angle_alpha   90.00
_cell.angle_beta   90.00
_cell.angle_gamma   90.00
#
_symmetry.space_group_name_H-M   'P 1'
#
loop_
_entity.id
_entity.type
_entity.pdbx_description
1 polymer ?
#
loop_
_entity_poly.entity_id
_entity_poly.type
_entity_poly.pdbx_seq_one_letter_code
_entity_poly.pdbx_strand_id
1 'polypeptide(L)' 'MRYDSMTNQQFPVLPLDALTALNEKYSFSLWEQAGDNHSVVRFCTSWATKRENVERLIEDIVNLA' A
#
# COMPACT_ATOMS: atom_id res chain seq x y z
N MET A 1 -7.81 6.81 -1.31
CA MET A 1 -6.62 7.07 -2.15
C MET A 1 -6.26 8.55 -2.03
N ARG A 2 -4.97 8.92 -2.05
CA ARG A 2 -4.52 10.32 -1.93
C ARG A 2 -4.43 11.07 -3.26
N TYR A 3 -4.03 10.38 -4.32
CA TYR A 3 -3.94 10.89 -5.68
C TYR A 3 -4.63 9.90 -6.64
N ASP A 4 -5.16 10.43 -7.74
CA ASP A 4 -5.59 9.62 -8.86
C ASP A 4 -4.39 9.36 -9.78
N SER A 5 -3.76 8.19 -9.66
CA SER A 5 -2.50 7.87 -10.33
C SER A 5 -2.72 6.87 -11.46
N MET A 6 -2.48 7.33 -12.69
CA MET A 6 -2.49 6.50 -13.91
C MET A 6 -1.14 5.82 -14.19
N THR A 7 -0.26 5.76 -13.18
CA THR A 7 1.10 5.23 -13.32
C THR A 7 1.27 3.92 -12.55
N ASN A 8 2.47 3.34 -12.62
CA ASN A 8 2.87 2.17 -11.83
C ASN A 8 2.98 2.44 -10.30
N GLN A 9 2.81 3.69 -9.86
CA GLN A 9 2.83 4.07 -8.45
C GLN A 9 1.41 4.33 -7.95
N GLN A 10 1.06 3.80 -6.79
CA GLN A 10 -0.26 3.93 -6.17
C GLN A 10 -0.14 4.43 -4.73
N PHE A 11 -1.07 5.30 -4.32
CA PHE A 11 -0.99 6.05 -3.05
C PHE A 11 -2.24 5.86 -2.16
N PRO A 12 -2.49 4.64 -1.63
CA PRO A 12 -3.58 4.41 -0.70
C PRO A 12 -3.35 5.10 0.64
N VAL A 13 -4.46 5.42 1.30
CA VAL A 13 -4.48 5.91 2.69
C VAL A 13 -4.86 4.71 3.55
N LEU A 14 -3.97 4.27 4.44
CA LEU A 14 -4.17 3.09 5.27
C LEU A 14 -4.02 3.42 6.76
N PRO A 15 -4.73 2.70 7.65
CA PRO A 15 -4.50 2.73 9.08
C PRO A 15 -3.06 2.35 9.47
N LEU A 16 -2.52 2.93 10.55
CA LEU A 16 -1.14 2.67 10.98
C LEU A 16 -0.90 1.22 11.39
N ASP A 17 -1.87 0.56 12.02
CA ASP A 17 -1.83 -0.85 12.41
C ASP A 17 -1.78 -1.80 11.20
N ALA A 18 -2.59 -1.53 10.17
CA ALA A 18 -2.52 -2.26 8.90
C ALA A 18 -1.14 -2.11 8.25
N LEU A 19 -0.54 -0.92 8.28
CA LEU A 19 0.82 -0.69 7.77
C LEU A 19 1.87 -1.48 8.56
N THR A 20 1.74 -1.58 9.89
CA THR A 20 2.64 -2.43 10.70
C THR A 20 2.59 -3.88 10.25
N ALA A 21 1.40 -4.46 10.08
CA ALA A 21 1.24 -5.84 9.63
C ALA A 21 1.75 -6.06 8.19
N LEU A 22 1.47 -5.13 7.28
CA LEU A 22 1.93 -5.24 5.89
C LEU A 22 3.45 -5.14 5.76
N ASN A 23 4.12 -4.38 6.63
CA ASN A 23 5.57 -4.19 6.59
C ASN A 23 6.37 -5.48 6.90
N GLU A 24 5.72 -6.50 7.46
CA GLU A 24 6.33 -7.82 7.66
C GLU A 24 6.49 -8.61 6.35
N LYS A 25 5.63 -8.34 5.36
CA LYS A 25 5.56 -9.10 4.09
C LYS A 25 5.95 -8.28 2.87
N TYR A 26 5.76 -6.96 2.91
CA TYR A 26 5.89 -6.08 1.76
C TYR A 26 6.83 -4.92 2.04
N SER A 27 7.58 -4.50 1.02
CA SER A 27 8.34 -3.26 1.06
C SER A 27 7.55 -2.14 0.39
N PHE A 28 7.40 -1.02 1.10
CA PHE A 28 6.73 0.18 0.61
C PHE A 28 7.35 1.43 1.24
N SER A 29 6.97 2.61 0.75
CA SER A 29 7.44 3.88 1.31
C SER A 29 6.29 4.62 1.98
N LEU A 30 6.47 5.07 3.22
CA LEU A 30 5.58 6.08 3.81
C LEU A 30 5.72 7.38 3.01
N TRP A 31 4.60 7.98 2.63
CA TRP A 31 4.57 9.16 1.77
C TRP A 31 4.28 10.43 2.55
N GLU A 32 3.13 10.49 3.23
CA GLU A 32 2.75 11.60 4.09
C GLU A 32 1.77 11.11 5.18
N GLN A 33 1.69 11.85 6.28
CA GLN A 33 0.71 11.58 7.33
C GLN A 33 -0.69 12.03 6.87
N ALA A 34 -1.70 11.21 7.12
CA ALA A 34 -3.10 11.46 6.74
C ALA A 34 -4.02 11.50 7.97
N GLY A 35 -3.68 12.34 8.95
CA GLY A 35 -4.39 12.45 10.23
C GLY A 35 -3.75 11.61 11.34
N ASP A 36 -4.49 11.40 12.43
CA ASP A 36 -3.92 10.89 13.69
C ASP A 36 -3.58 9.40 13.65
N ASN A 37 -4.34 8.59 12.89
CA ASN A 37 -4.15 7.12 12.84
C ASN A 37 -4.06 6.56 11.41
N HIS A 38 -3.78 7.41 10.43
CA HIS A 38 -3.65 6.98 9.03
C HIS A 38 -2.42 7.62 8.37
N SER A 39 -1.85 6.91 7.41
CA SER A 39 -0.79 7.44 6.56
C SER A 39 -1.05 7.12 5.09
N VAL A 40 -0.61 8.01 4.22
CA VAL A 40 -0.47 7.72 2.81
C VAL A 40 0.77 6.88 2.62
N VAL A 41 0.62 5.76 1.94
CA VAL A 41 1.73 4.86 1.60
C VAL A 41 1.87 4.78 0.09
N ARG A 42 3.09 4.64 -0.40
CA ARG A 42 3.38 4.45 -1.81
C ARG A 42 3.76 2.99 -2.09
N PHE A 43 2.95 2.34 -2.91
CA PHE A 43 3.28 1.09 -3.58
C PHE A 43 3.71 1.38 -5.01
N CYS A 44 4.71 0.65 -5.50
CA CYS A 44 5.23 0.80 -6.86
C CYS A 44 5.42 -0.57 -7.49
N THR A 45 4.91 -0.76 -8.69
CA THR A 45 5.18 -1.95 -9.50
C THR A 45 6.31 -1.67 -10.49
N SER A 46 6.99 -2.72 -10.92
CA SER A 46 7.99 -2.66 -12.00
C SER A 46 7.71 -3.74 -13.02
N TRP A 47 8.53 -3.78 -14.08
CA TRP A 47 8.51 -4.86 -15.07
C TRP A 47 8.70 -6.26 -14.46
N ALA A 48 9.32 -6.36 -13.28
CA ALA A 48 9.52 -7.62 -12.57
C ALA A 48 8.35 -7.99 -11.64
N THR A 49 7.41 -7.07 -11.40
CA THR A 49 6.27 -7.34 -10.50
C THR A 49 5.25 -8.22 -11.21
N LYS A 50 5.00 -9.41 -10.66
CA LYS A 50 4.02 -10.34 -11.19
C LYS A 50 2.61 -10.03 -10.70
N ARG A 51 1.60 -10.43 -11.48
CA ARG A 51 0.18 -10.16 -11.18
C ARG A 51 -0.24 -10.77 -9.85
N GLU A 52 0.17 -12.00 -9.59
CA GLU A 52 -0.13 -12.74 -8.36
C GLU A 52 0.42 -12.04 -7.10
N ASN A 53 1.49 -11.24 -7.22
CA ASN A 53 1.99 -10.46 -6.09
C ASN A 53 1.06 -9.28 -5.77
N VAL A 54 0.47 -8.67 -6.80
CA VAL A 54 -0.49 -7.58 -6.64
C VAL A 54 -1.81 -8.10 -6.08
N GLU A 55 -2.30 -9.22 -6.59
CA GLU A 55 -3.52 -9.87 -6.11
C GLU A 55 -3.40 -10.26 -4.63
N ARG A 56 -2.27 -10.86 -4.24
CA ARG A 56 -2.00 -11.20 -2.84
C ARG A 56 -1.89 -9.97 -1.93
N LEU A 57 -1.29 -8.87 -2.39
CA LEU A 57 -1.28 -7.61 -1.64
C LEU A 57 -2.71 -7.10 -1.40
N ILE A 58 -3.57 -7.14 -2.42
CA ILE A 58 -4.97 -6.73 -2.30
C ILE A 58 -5.70 -7.61 -1.29
N GLU A 59 -5.54 -8.93 -1.37
CA GLU A 59 -6.15 -9.88 -0.44
C GLU A 59 -5.68 -9.65 1.00
N ASP A 60 -4.37 -9.50 1.23
CA ASP A 60 -3.82 -9.21 2.55
C ASP A 60 -4.36 -7.87 3.09
N ILE A 61 -4.49 -6.82 2.26
CA ILE A 61 -5.10 -5.55 2.69
C ILE A 61 -6.57 -5.73 3.08
N VAL A 62 -7.35 -6.48 2.30
CA VAL A 62 -8.78 -6.73 2.59
C VAL A 62 -8.95 -7.52 3.88
N ASN A 63 -8.07 -8.48 4.17
CA ASN A 63 -8.14 -9.30 5.37
C ASN A 63 -7.65 -8.57 6.65
N LEU A 64 -7.02 -7.40 6.52
CA LEU A 64 -6.58 -6.56 7.64
C LEU A 64 -7.58 -5.44 7.99
N ALA A 65 -8.55 -5.17 7.12
CA ALA A 65 -9.60 -4.17 7.30
C ALA A 65 -10.82 -4.74 8.06
#